data_AF-A0A644X2S9-F1
#
_entry.id   AF-A0A644X2S9-F1
#
_cell.length_a   1.000
_cell.length_b   1.000
_cell.length_c   1.000
_cell.angle_alpha   90.00
_cell.angle_beta   90.00
_cell.angle_gamma   90.00
#
_symmetry.space_group_name_H-M   'P 1'
#
loop_
_entity.id
_entity.type
_entity.pdbx_description
1 polymer ?
#
loop_
_entity_poly.entity_id
_entity_poly.type
_entity_poly.pdbx_seq_one_letter_code
_entity_poly.pdbx_strand_id
1 'polypeptide(L)'
;MTDIEGVCKDPKDSSTVIPKLSVHEAKQFLNSGGAGGGMLPKLMNCIEAVENGVSRVHIIDGRVQHSLLKEFLNKKMGTMILAKGNI
;
A
#
# COMPACT_ATOMS: atom_id res chain seq x y z
N MET A 1 -6.43 -3.82 6.23
CA MET A 1 -7.55 -2.96 5.77
C MET A 1 -7.42 -1.61 6.47
N THR A 2 -7.80 -0.53 5.81
CA THR A 2 -7.69 0.83 6.35
C THR A 2 -8.94 1.66 6.00
N ASP A 3 -9.04 2.86 6.54
CA ASP A 3 -10.06 3.89 6.31
C ASP A 3 -9.73 4.85 5.15
N ILE A 4 -8.74 4.52 4.33
CA ILE A 4 -8.29 5.30 3.17
C ILE A 4 -8.06 4.39 1.96
N GLU A 5 -7.93 4.98 0.78
CA GLU A 5 -7.89 4.28 -0.50
C GLU A 5 -6.60 3.49 -0.69
N GLY A 6 -5.47 3.98 -0.17
CA GLY A 6 -4.15 3.37 -0.31
C GLY A 6 -3.04 4.34 0.10
N VAL A 7 -1.82 4.11 -0.40
CA VAL A 7 -0.71 5.05 -0.29
C VAL A 7 -0.83 6.08 -1.42
N CYS A 8 -1.07 7.35 -1.10
CA CYS A 8 -1.22 8.44 -2.08
C CYS A 8 0.05 9.29 -2.15
N LYS A 9 0.39 9.81 -3.34
CA LYS A 9 1.47 10.81 -3.46
C LYS A 9 1.07 12.14 -2.82
N ASP A 10 -0.19 12.54 -3.01
CA ASP A 10 -0.80 13.66 -2.30
C ASP A 10 -1.90 13.11 -1.37
N PRO A 11 -1.75 13.24 -0.05
CA PRO A 11 -2.78 12.82 0.91
C PRO A 11 -4.15 13.47 0.71
N LYS A 12 -4.23 14.60 -0.01
CA LYS A 12 -5.48 15.32 -0.31
C LYS A 12 -6.13 14.88 -1.62
N ASP A 13 -5.43 14.10 -2.45
CA ASP A 13 -5.91 13.65 -3.75
C ASP A 13 -5.83 12.12 -3.88
N SER A 14 -6.98 11.47 -3.71
CA SER A 14 -7.14 10.03 -3.83
C SER A 14 -6.93 9.50 -5.26
N SER A 15 -6.89 10.36 -6.28
CA SER A 15 -6.49 9.96 -7.63
C SER A 15 -4.99 9.66 -7.74
N THR A 16 -4.20 10.07 -6.74
CA THR A 16 -2.75 9.86 -6.67
C THR A 16 -2.35 8.57 -5.93
N VAL A 17 -3.29 7.66 -5.67
CA VAL A 17 -3.01 6.34 -5.10
C VAL A 17 -1.97 5.62 -5.96
N ILE A 18 -0.91 5.15 -5.31
CA ILE A 18 0.15 4.37 -5.92
C ILE A 18 -0.31 2.91 -5.91
N PRO A 19 -0.59 2.30 -7.08
CA PRO A 19 -1.18 0.96 -7.13
C PRO A 19 -0.20 -0.14 -6.69
N LYS A 20 1.10 0.09 -6.86
CA LYS A 20 2.16 -0.90 -6.63
C LYS A 20 3.42 -0.20 -6.15
N LEU A 21 4.04 -0.77 -5.13
CA LEU A 21 5.35 -0.35 -4.61
C LEU A 21 6.21 -1.59 -4.38
N SER A 22 7.43 -1.60 -4.89
CA SER A 22 8.46 -2.49 -4.35
C SER A 22 8.81 -2.08 -2.91
N VAL A 23 9.36 -3.00 -2.14
CA VAL A 23 9.93 -2.67 -0.81
C VAL A 23 10.93 -1.50 -0.91
N HIS A 24 11.72 -1.44 -1.97
CA HIS A 24 12.67 -0.35 -2.19
C HIS A 24 11.97 1.00 -2.38
N GLU A 25 10.98 1.06 -3.27
CA GLU A 25 10.19 2.29 -3.52
C GLU A 25 9.41 2.71 -2.26
N ALA A 26 8.87 1.75 -1.51
CA ALA A 26 8.17 2.04 -0.25
C ALA A 26 9.12 2.64 0.80
N LYS A 27 10.35 2.13 0.93
CA LYS A 27 11.38 2.72 1.80
C LYS A 27 11.79 4.11 1.35
N GLN A 28 11.97 4.33 0.05
CA GLN A 28 12.25 5.67 -0.49
C GLN A 28 11.11 6.65 -0.19
N PHE A 29 9.86 6.21 -0.37
CA PHE A 29 8.68 7.01 -0.08
C PHE A 29 8.57 7.39 1.40
N LEU A 30 8.92 6.48 2.30
CA LEU A 30 9.04 6.79 3.74
C LEU A 30 10.12 7.84 4.00
N ASN A 31 11.31 7.65 3.43
CA ASN A 31 12.45 8.56 3.63
C ASN A 31 12.21 9.96 3.06
N SER A 32 11.39 10.08 2.00
CA SER A 32 11.01 11.38 1.43
C SER A 32 9.91 12.11 2.23
N GLY A 33 9.43 11.54 3.34
CA GLY A 33 8.31 12.08 4.12
C GLY A 33 6.95 11.89 3.45
N GLY A 34 6.83 10.95 2.50
CA GLY A 34 5.58 10.71 1.76
C GLY A 34 4.46 10.09 2.60
N ALA A 35 4.80 9.47 3.73
CA ALA A 35 3.82 8.93 4.68
C ALA A 35 3.97 9.59 6.05
N GLY A 36 2.84 10.00 6.64
CA GLY A 36 2.77 10.55 7.99
C GLY A 36 1.62 9.95 8.80
N GLY A 37 1.52 10.37 10.06
CA GLY A 37 0.45 9.93 10.97
C GLY A 37 0.36 8.41 11.07
N GLY A 38 -0.87 7.87 11.05
CA GLY A 38 -1.12 6.43 11.14
C GLY A 38 -0.67 5.63 9.91
N MET A 39 -0.37 6.26 8.77
CA MET A 39 0.12 5.54 7.59
C MET A 39 1.59 5.12 7.73
N LEU A 40 2.39 5.92 8.45
CA LEU A 40 3.80 5.60 8.71
C LEU A 40 3.99 4.19 9.34
N PRO A 41 3.38 3.86 10.49
CA PRO A 41 3.53 2.53 11.08
C PRO A 41 2.88 1.43 10.23
N LYS A 42 1.78 1.72 9.52
CA LYS A 42 1.16 0.74 8.60
C LYS A 42 2.12 0.35 7.48
N LEU A 43 2.74 1.33 6.84
CA LEU A 43 3.65 1.09 5.73
C LEU A 43 4.94 0.40 6.19
N MET A 44 5.48 0.77 7.36
CA MET A 44 6.62 0.09 7.98
C MET A 44 6.34 -1.40 8.23
N ASN A 45 5.20 -1.74 8.84
CA ASN A 45 4.83 -3.12 9.11
C ASN A 45 4.63 -3.93 7.81
N CYS A 46 4.09 -3.31 6.77
CA CYS A 46 3.93 -3.97 5.46
C CYS A 46 5.29 -4.27 4.82
N ILE A 47 6.25 -3.34 4.91
CA ILE A 47 7.63 -3.55 4.45
C ILE A 47 8.27 -4.69 5.22
N GLU A 48 8.22 -4.65 6.55
CA GLU A 48 8.79 -5.68 7.42
C GLU A 48 8.22 -7.07 7.12
N ALA A 49 6.90 -7.19 6.94
CA ALA A 49 6.27 -8.45 6.59
C ALA A 49 6.82 -9.04 5.28
N VAL A 50 7.00 -8.21 4.26
CA VAL A 50 7.55 -8.65 2.96
C VAL A 50 9.03 -9.05 3.09
N GLU A 51 9.81 -8.29 3.86
CA GLU A 51 11.22 -8.63 4.14
C GLU A 51 11.36 -9.94 4.94
N ASN A 52 10.36 -10.29 5.75
CA ASN A 52 10.28 -11.56 6.49
C ASN A 52 9.62 -12.72 5.71
N GLY A 53 9.51 -12.60 4.38
CA GLY A 53 9.12 -13.71 3.51
C GLY A 53 7.66 -13.73 3.07
N VAL A 54 6.85 -12.73 3.44
CA VAL A 54 5.51 -12.56 2.86
C VAL A 54 5.65 -12.16 1.38
N SER A 55 4.98 -12.89 0.48
CA SER A 55 5.13 -12.66 -0.96
C SER A 55 4.65 -11.27 -1.42
N ARG A 56 3.55 -10.77 -0.82
CA ARG A 56 2.98 -9.45 -1.08
C ARG A 56 2.05 -9.03 0.05
N VAL A 57 1.92 -7.73 0.28
CA VAL A 57 0.97 -7.13 1.21
C VAL A 57 0.09 -6.14 0.48
N HIS A 58 -1.18 -6.05 0.86
CA HIS A 58 -2.16 -5.15 0.24
C HIS A 58 -2.73 -4.19 1.27
N ILE A 59 -2.60 -2.88 1.01
CA ILE A 59 -3.29 -1.81 1.74
C ILE A 59 -4.53 -1.46 0.94
N ILE A 60 -5.70 -1.82 1.47
CA ILE A 60 -7.00 -1.66 0.81
C ILE A 60 -7.99 -0.87 1.68
N ASP A 61 -8.90 -0.14 1.02
CA ASP A 61 -10.00 0.58 1.64
C ASP A 61 -11.07 -0.37 2.18
N GLY A 62 -11.19 -0.45 3.50
CA GLY A 62 -12.18 -1.26 4.18
C GLY A 62 -13.61 -0.72 4.13
N ARG A 63 -13.80 0.56 3.78
CA ARG A 63 -15.12 1.20 3.66
C ARG A 63 -15.86 0.73 2.40
N VAL A 64 -15.12 0.25 1.39
CA VAL A 64 -15.70 -0.27 0.16
C VAL A 64 -16.30 -1.66 0.41
N GLN A 65 -17.59 -1.81 0.09
CA GLN A 65 -18.29 -3.09 0.18
C GLN A 65 -17.57 -4.18 -0.65
N HIS A 66 -17.35 -5.33 -0.02
CA HIS A 66 -16.62 -6.47 -0.61
C HIS A 66 -15.18 -6.13 -1.04
N SER A 67 -14.53 -5.17 -0.37
CA SER A 67 -13.16 -4.73 -0.67
C SER A 67 -12.15 -5.88 -0.82
N LEU A 68 -12.17 -6.84 0.11
CA LEU A 68 -11.27 -8.00 0.07
C LEU A 68 -11.46 -8.84 -1.20
N LEU A 69 -12.71 -9.16 -1.55
CA LEU A 69 -13.02 -9.95 -2.75
C LEU A 69 -12.68 -9.18 -4.02
N LYS A 70 -12.96 -7.87 -4.05
CA LYS A 70 -12.64 -6.98 -5.17
C LYS A 70 -11.14 -6.89 -5.43
N GLU A 71 -10.33 -6.82 -4.38
CA GLU A 71 -8.87 -6.84 -4.50
C GLU A 71 -8.39 -8.17 -5.10
N PHE A 72 -8.98 -9.29 -4.66
CA PHE A 72 -8.58 -10.62 -5.13
C PHE A 72 -9.02 -10.90 -6.59
N LEU A 73 -10.17 -10.37 -7.02
CA LEU A 73 -10.79 -10.67 -8.32
C LEU A 73 -10.44 -9.68 -9.46
N ASN A 74 -9.33 -8.94 -9.38
CA ASN A 74 -8.85 -7.95 -10.38
C ASN A 74 -9.42 -6.54 -10.29
N LYS A 75 -9.32 -5.88 -9.13
CA LYS A 75 -9.34 -4.41 -9.12
C LYS A 75 -8.18 -3.90 -8.29
N LYS A 76 -7.34 -3.05 -8.91
CA LYS A 76 -6.21 -2.29 -8.35
C LYS A 76 -6.69 -1.32 -7.26
N MET A 77 -7.32 -1.82 -6.21
CA MET A 77 -8.04 -1.04 -5.20
C MET A 77 -7.12 -0.83 -4.00
N GLY A 78 -6.21 0.13 -4.18
CA GLY A 78 -5.25 0.53 -3.16
C GLY A 78 -3.82 0.23 -3.57
N THR A 79 -2.98 -0.14 -2.60
CA THR A 79 -1.54 -0.26 -2.81
C THR A 79 -1.04 -1.65 -2.47
N MET A 80 -0.40 -2.30 -3.44
CA MET A 80 0.29 -3.57 -3.26
C MET A 80 1.79 -3.36 -3.03
N ILE A 81 2.34 -3.98 -1.98
CA ILE A 81 3.76 -3.97 -1.64
C ILE A 81 4.37 -5.34 -1.90
N LEU A 82 5.51 -5.41 -2.60
CA LEU A 82 6.14 -6.67 -3.01
C LEU A 82 7.69 -6.60 -2.96
N ALA A 83 8.32 -7.76 -2.79
CA ALA A 83 9.77 -7.86 -2.56
C ALA A 83 10.62 -7.39 -3.77
N LYS A 84 10.19 -7.70 -5.00
CA LYS A 84 10.84 -7.26 -6.24
C LYS A 84 9.81 -6.62 -7.17
N GLY A 85 10.02 -5.37 -7.53
CA GLY A 85 9.25 -4.69 -8.58
C GLY A 85 9.61 -5.26 -9.95
N ASN A 86 9.00 -6.39 -10.33
CA ASN A 86 8.86 -6.85 -11.71
C ASN A 86 7.91 -8.07 -11.74
N ILE A 87 6.69 -7.83 -12.20
CA ILE A 87 5.83 -8.76 -12.94
C ILE A 87 5.09 -7.87 -13.92
#